data_AF-A0A345IK97-F1
#
_entry.id   AF-A0A345IK97-F1
#
_cell.length_a   1.000
_cell.length_b   1.000
_cell.length_c   1.000
_cell.angle_alpha   90.00
_cell.angle_beta   90.00
_cell.angle_gamma   90.00
#
_symmetry.space_group_name_H-M   'P 1'
#
loop_
_entity.id
_entity.type
_entity.pdbx_description
1 polymer ?
#
loop_
_entity_poly.entity_id
_entity_poly.type
_entity_poly.pdbx_seq_one_letter_code
_entity_poly.pdbx_strand_id
1 'polypeptide(L)'
;MERQQNEFRVRQSTGRLSETAVDAWRESLETARLQTLQAQREELAELAEHLGQRAGGQALNDARVALDVARMTLQGGGLATEELRELRAVAQALTHSPELAGRILVGQRELAELERSARDVPGAVTALGEPLNEARRAVERGEAYDLAPLWATLERQMSQAAAQRQDFDARADFVIAEYDEVRGLAGETIQRLGRLADALRAQRRLGPMSAGARERYAQTLEGAEALLGEARAEYEAAQKVTATFGEAALDDLLDVFDFGGESLDDAPGGQGEGLFGSGPASGATGWPGLVPQGADEPPARDLDHAELASSALLSPSPASTAPASTPAASAGSDPFAALLALGAAGGQKEEDHVPAVRGLPAGVRAEVWQVSAGELRAGTPGAAAQGMATLLAQAAALGLHRLDMADDTHVWSARSVGGDGWRLARASDWDSLDDAGTWLDTGEF
;
A
#
# COMPACT_ATOMS: atom_id res chain seq x y z
N MET A 1 5.30 24.90 15.06
CA MET A 1 5.58 23.48 14.77
C MET A 1 5.41 23.15 13.29
N GLU A 2 4.23 23.29 12.67
CA GLU A 2 4.03 22.97 11.23
C GLU A 2 4.96 23.75 10.27
N ARG A 3 5.20 25.04 10.52
CA ARG A 3 6.16 25.84 9.72
C ARG A 3 7.60 25.31 9.85
N GLN A 4 8.01 24.90 11.05
CA GLN A 4 9.34 24.33 11.28
C GLN A 4 9.46 22.94 10.67
N GLN A 5 8.40 22.13 10.72
CA GLN A 5 8.34 20.83 10.05
C GLN A 5 8.47 20.98 8.52
N ASN A 6 7.77 21.95 7.92
CA ASN A 6 7.92 22.25 6.49
C ASN A 6 9.32 22.75 6.15
N GLU A 7 9.92 23.58 7.01
CA GLU A 7 11.29 24.06 6.83
C GLU A 7 12.33 22.94 6.92
N PHE A 8 12.16 22.00 7.85
CA PHE A 8 12.99 20.79 7.94
C PHE A 8 12.81 19.88 6.73
N ARG A 9 11.57 19.72 6.23
CA ARG A 9 11.27 18.93 5.03
C ARG A 9 11.96 19.52 3.79
N VAL A 10 11.97 20.84 3.65
CA VAL A 10 12.69 21.56 2.58
C VAL A 10 14.22 21.44 2.74
N ARG A 11 14.73 21.46 3.98
CA ARG A 11 16.16 21.25 4.24
C ARG A 11 16.60 19.81 4.00
N GLN A 12 15.71 18.85 4.23
CA GLN A 12 15.90 17.43 3.92
C GLN A 12 15.92 17.19 2.41
N SER A 13 14.95 17.74 1.67
CA SER A 13 14.91 17.61 0.20
C SER A 13 16.06 18.32 -0.50
N THR A 14 16.77 19.23 0.19
CA THR A 14 17.96 19.94 -0.34
C THR A 14 19.28 19.39 0.19
N GLY A 15 19.28 18.32 0.98
CA GLY A 15 20.51 17.70 1.52
C GLY A 15 21.29 18.56 2.52
N ARG A 16 20.65 19.55 3.15
CA ARG A 16 21.27 20.55 4.06
C ARG A 16 20.87 20.38 5.52
N LEU A 17 20.66 19.14 5.96
CA LEU A 17 20.29 18.83 7.34
C LEU A 17 21.55 18.67 8.19
N SER A 18 21.76 19.55 9.17
CA SER A 18 22.86 19.43 10.13
C SER A 18 22.42 18.67 11.38
N GLU A 19 23.35 17.91 11.98
CA GLU A 19 23.14 17.20 13.26
C GLU A 19 22.65 18.16 14.36
N THR A 20 23.26 19.34 14.45
CA THR A 20 22.86 20.42 15.37
C THR A 20 21.42 20.90 15.17
N ALA A 21 20.90 20.87 13.94
CA ALA A 21 19.52 21.25 13.67
C ALA A 21 18.55 20.16 14.15
N VAL A 22 18.91 18.89 13.91
CA VAL A 22 18.11 17.75 14.38
C VAL A 22 18.04 17.71 15.91
N ASP A 23 19.16 17.95 16.60
CA ASP A 23 19.19 17.96 18.07
C ASP A 23 18.39 19.11 18.66
N ALA A 24 18.51 20.32 18.11
CA ALA A 24 17.70 21.47 18.52
C ALA A 24 16.20 21.22 18.27
N TRP A 25 15.86 20.54 17.17
CA TRP A 25 14.47 20.16 16.89
C TRP A 25 13.98 19.09 17.88
N ARG A 26 14.79 18.08 18.20
CA ARG A 26 14.49 17.08 19.23
C ARG A 26 14.21 17.73 20.58
N GLU A 27 15.05 18.66 21.01
CA GLU A 27 14.85 19.41 22.27
C GLU A 27 13.56 20.23 22.24
N SER A 28 13.24 20.86 21.11
CA SER A 28 11.98 21.59 20.93
C SER A 28 10.75 20.68 20.99
N LEU A 29 10.85 19.46 20.43
CA LEU A 29 9.78 18.47 20.46
C LEU A 29 9.58 17.91 21.86
N GLU A 30 10.66 17.63 22.59
CA GLU A 30 10.59 17.16 23.97
C GLU A 30 9.97 18.23 24.88
N THR A 31 10.38 19.49 24.71
CA THR A 31 9.79 20.62 25.44
C THR A 31 8.29 20.75 25.12
N ALA A 32 7.90 20.69 23.84
CA ALA A 32 6.51 20.76 23.43
C ALA A 32 5.69 19.57 23.95
N ARG A 33 6.28 18.37 23.98
CA ARG A 33 5.67 17.16 24.55
C ARG A 33 5.40 17.35 26.04
N LEU A 34 6.40 17.78 26.81
CA LEU A 34 6.26 18.01 28.25
C LEU A 34 5.22 19.08 28.57
N GLN A 35 5.19 20.17 27.80
CA GLN A 35 4.15 21.21 27.92
C GLN A 35 2.75 20.66 27.64
N THR A 36 2.60 19.87 26.57
CA THR A 36 1.32 19.25 26.22
C THR A 36 0.87 18.27 27.29
N LEU A 37 1.78 17.46 27.81
CA LEU A 37 1.52 16.48 28.86
C LEU A 37 1.06 17.19 30.16
N GLN A 38 1.73 18.28 30.54
CA GLN A 38 1.33 19.09 31.68
C GLN A 38 -0.07 19.70 31.49
N ALA A 39 -0.35 20.29 30.33
CA ALA A 39 -1.67 20.83 30.01
C ALA A 39 -2.76 19.75 30.06
N GLN A 40 -2.49 18.55 29.55
CA GLN A 40 -3.42 17.42 29.60
C GLN A 40 -3.69 16.93 31.03
N ARG A 41 -2.68 16.98 31.92
CA ARG A 41 -2.86 16.64 33.34
C ARG A 41 -3.73 17.66 34.06
N GLU A 42 -3.55 18.94 33.77
CA GLU A 42 -4.36 20.03 34.31
C GLU A 42 -5.81 19.88 33.83
N GLU A 43 -6.02 19.67 32.52
CA GLU A 43 -7.35 19.43 31.96
C GLU A 43 -8.03 18.20 32.58
N LEU A 44 -7.30 17.09 32.76
CA LEU A 44 -7.85 15.89 33.40
C LEU A 44 -8.33 16.18 34.83
N ALA A 45 -7.59 17.00 35.58
CA ALA A 45 -7.95 17.38 36.94
C ALA A 45 -9.23 18.23 36.97
N GLU A 46 -9.36 19.21 36.07
CA GLU A 46 -10.57 20.02 35.91
C GLU A 46 -11.79 19.17 35.54
N LEU A 47 -11.65 18.25 34.57
CA LEU A 47 -12.72 17.34 34.17
C LEU A 47 -13.12 16.40 35.31
N ALA A 48 -12.15 15.89 36.09
CA ALA A 48 -12.42 15.03 37.24
C ALA A 48 -13.20 15.77 38.33
N GLU A 49 -12.86 17.03 38.61
CA GLU A 49 -13.59 17.86 39.57
C GLU A 49 -15.03 18.12 39.10
N HIS A 50 -15.19 18.53 37.83
CA HIS A 50 -16.50 18.83 37.24
C HIS A 50 -17.42 17.61 37.20
N LEU A 51 -16.88 16.43 36.86
CA LEU A 51 -17.63 15.17 36.90
C LEU A 51 -17.92 14.72 38.34
N GLY A 52 -17.04 15.01 39.30
CA GLY A 52 -17.24 14.70 40.72
C GLY A 52 -18.45 15.42 41.35
N GLN A 53 -18.83 16.58 40.82
CA GLN A 53 -19.97 17.38 41.29
C GLN A 53 -21.33 16.91 40.73
N ARG A 54 -21.34 15.97 39.79
CA ARG A 54 -22.56 15.49 39.11
C ARG A 54 -23.26 14.38 39.91
N ALA A 55 -24.60 14.33 39.82
CA ALA A 55 -25.38 13.22 40.35
C ALA A 55 -25.10 11.91 39.59
N GLY A 56 -25.22 10.77 40.28
CA GLY A 56 -24.88 9.44 39.74
C GLY A 56 -25.69 9.01 38.51
N GLY A 57 -25.17 8.01 37.78
CA GLY A 57 -25.80 7.43 36.60
C GLY A 57 -24.81 6.59 35.79
N GLN A 58 -25.30 5.84 34.80
CA GLN A 58 -24.45 4.97 33.96
C GLN A 58 -23.38 5.77 33.21
N ALA A 59 -23.76 6.88 32.57
CA ALA A 59 -22.82 7.73 31.84
C ALA A 59 -21.73 8.36 32.74
N LEU A 60 -22.02 8.59 34.04
CA LEU A 60 -21.01 9.03 35.00
C LEU A 60 -20.05 7.90 35.37
N ASN A 61 -20.54 6.66 35.48
CA ASN A 61 -19.70 5.50 35.75
C ASN A 61 -18.75 5.23 34.57
N ASP A 62 -19.26 5.32 33.34
CA ASP A 62 -18.44 5.21 32.12
C ASP A 62 -17.38 6.31 32.07
N ALA A 63 -17.75 7.56 32.41
CA ALA A 63 -16.81 8.68 32.51
C ALA A 63 -15.73 8.46 33.58
N ARG A 64 -16.06 7.81 34.71
CA ARG A 64 -15.07 7.46 35.75
C ARG A 64 -14.05 6.45 35.26
N VAL A 65 -14.49 5.45 34.49
CA VAL A 65 -13.58 4.48 33.87
C VAL A 65 -12.66 5.20 32.87
N ALA A 66 -13.19 6.07 32.02
CA ALA A 66 -12.39 6.86 31.08
C ALA A 66 -11.41 7.82 31.79
N LEU A 67 -11.81 8.42 32.92
CA LEU A 67 -10.92 9.23 33.76
C LEU A 67 -9.75 8.42 34.30
N ASP A 68 -9.99 7.20 34.76
CA ASP A 68 -8.93 6.33 35.29
C ASP A 68 -7.98 5.85 34.19
N VAL A 69 -8.51 5.54 33.00
CA VAL A 69 -7.68 5.21 31.81
C VAL A 69 -6.81 6.41 31.42
N ALA A 70 -7.40 7.59 31.27
CA ALA A 70 -6.65 8.81 30.93
C ALA A 70 -5.58 9.13 32.01
N ARG A 71 -5.91 8.93 33.29
CA ARG A 71 -4.96 9.09 34.39
C ARG A 71 -3.77 8.14 34.27
N MET A 72 -4.03 6.85 34.01
CA MET A 72 -2.96 5.86 33.83
C MET A 72 -2.08 6.21 32.63
N THR A 73 -2.67 6.60 31.49
CA THR A 73 -1.93 7.01 30.28
C THR A 73 -1.01 8.21 30.55
N LEU A 74 -1.52 9.25 31.22
CA LEU A 74 -0.72 10.46 31.54
C LEU A 74 0.33 10.20 32.63
N GLN A 75 0.08 9.27 33.56
CA GLN A 75 1.07 8.84 34.56
C GLN A 75 2.20 8.05 33.91
N GLY A 76 1.89 7.21 32.91
CA GLY A 76 2.86 6.48 32.10
C GLY A 76 3.65 7.35 31.12
N GLY A 77 3.42 8.67 31.10
CA GLY A 77 4.12 9.60 30.23
C GLY A 77 3.55 9.68 28.80
N GLY A 78 2.44 8.99 28.52
CA GLY A 78 1.72 9.07 27.25
C GLY A 78 0.87 10.34 27.13
N LEU A 79 0.33 10.59 25.94
CA LEU A 79 -0.66 11.63 25.69
C LEU A 79 -2.05 11.00 25.59
N ALA A 80 -3.00 11.46 26.39
CA ALA A 80 -4.37 10.93 26.47
C ALA A 80 -5.35 11.79 25.65
N THR A 81 -4.96 12.15 24.43
CA THR A 81 -5.66 13.18 23.63
C THR A 81 -7.08 12.76 23.24
N GLU A 82 -7.28 11.48 22.93
CA GLU A 82 -8.60 10.96 22.53
C GLU A 82 -9.50 10.80 23.75
N GLU A 83 -8.97 10.26 24.85
CA GLU A 83 -9.70 10.06 26.10
C GLU A 83 -10.15 11.40 26.69
N LEU A 84 -9.30 12.44 26.66
CA LEU A 84 -9.68 13.78 27.10
C LEU A 84 -10.76 14.39 26.21
N ARG A 85 -10.71 14.15 24.88
CA ARG A 85 -11.76 14.61 23.96
C ARG A 85 -13.09 13.94 24.28
N GLU A 86 -13.10 12.63 24.52
CA GLU A 86 -14.31 11.88 24.91
C GLU A 86 -14.85 12.35 26.27
N LEU A 87 -13.98 12.50 27.27
CA LEU A 87 -14.36 13.00 28.59
C LEU A 87 -14.95 14.40 28.54
N ARG A 88 -14.42 15.29 27.69
CA ARG A 88 -14.98 16.63 27.48
C ARG A 88 -16.38 16.57 26.88
N ALA A 89 -16.60 15.69 25.91
CA ALA A 89 -17.92 15.49 25.31
C ALA A 89 -18.94 14.95 26.33
N VAL A 90 -18.54 13.98 27.16
CA VAL A 90 -19.39 13.43 28.23
C VAL A 90 -19.67 14.47 29.32
N ALA A 91 -18.65 15.22 29.73
CA ALA A 91 -18.78 16.33 30.67
C ALA A 91 -19.74 17.40 30.14
N GLN A 92 -19.68 17.74 28.86
CA GLN A 92 -20.62 18.65 28.22
C GLN A 92 -22.05 18.07 28.21
N ALA A 93 -22.22 16.81 27.81
CA ALA A 93 -23.53 16.16 27.75
C ALA A 93 -24.26 16.14 29.11
N LEU A 94 -23.57 15.82 30.22
CA LEU A 94 -24.23 15.82 31.53
C LEU A 94 -24.42 17.20 32.17
N THR A 95 -24.17 18.31 31.44
CA THR A 95 -24.70 19.63 31.84
C THR A 95 -26.23 19.69 31.72
N HIS A 96 -26.79 18.79 30.91
CA HIS A 96 -28.22 18.65 30.67
C HIS A 96 -28.88 17.67 31.67
N SER A 97 -30.20 17.51 31.60
CA SER A 97 -30.91 16.48 32.37
C SER A 97 -30.38 15.08 32.02
N PRO A 98 -30.46 14.08 32.93
CA PRO A 98 -29.87 12.75 32.68
C PRO A 98 -30.49 12.06 31.45
N GLU A 99 -31.78 12.26 31.18
CA GLU A 99 -32.45 11.72 30.00
C GLU A 99 -31.97 12.40 28.71
N LEU A 100 -31.73 13.71 28.77
CA LEU A 100 -31.21 14.48 27.64
C LEU A 100 -29.75 14.11 27.38
N ALA A 101 -28.92 14.03 28.42
CA ALA A 101 -27.52 13.59 28.34
C ALA A 101 -27.40 12.20 27.70
N GLY A 102 -28.25 11.25 28.10
CA GLY A 102 -28.30 9.92 27.48
C GLY A 102 -28.58 9.97 25.98
N ARG A 103 -29.56 10.78 25.55
CA ARG A 103 -29.87 10.97 24.11
C ARG A 103 -28.73 11.61 23.34
N ILE A 104 -28.08 12.63 23.91
CA ILE A 104 -26.92 13.30 23.29
C ILE A 104 -25.80 12.28 23.06
N LEU A 105 -25.46 11.47 24.06
CA LEU A 105 -24.38 10.48 23.96
C LEU A 105 -24.67 9.38 22.93
N VAL A 106 -25.91 8.91 22.85
CA VAL A 106 -26.33 7.95 21.81
C VAL A 106 -26.18 8.57 20.43
N GLY A 107 -26.72 9.78 20.22
CA GLY A 107 -26.60 10.48 18.93
C GLY A 107 -25.15 10.77 18.52
N GLN A 108 -24.28 11.12 19.48
CA GLN A 108 -22.85 11.31 19.21
C GLN A 108 -22.16 10.02 18.76
N ARG A 109 -22.51 8.88 19.36
CA ARG A 109 -21.96 7.57 18.98
C ARG A 109 -22.39 7.17 17.58
N GLU A 110 -23.67 7.33 17.26
CA GLU A 110 -24.22 7.03 15.93
C GLU A 110 -23.60 7.92 14.85
N LEU A 111 -23.42 9.22 15.14
CA LEU A 111 -22.69 10.12 14.24
C LEU A 111 -21.23 9.72 14.04
N ALA A 112 -20.53 9.31 15.10
CA ALA A 112 -19.14 8.85 15.00
C ALA A 112 -19.00 7.56 14.17
N GLU A 113 -19.97 6.66 14.25
CA GLU A 113 -20.04 5.46 13.40
C GLU A 113 -20.28 5.81 11.93
N LEU A 114 -21.20 6.74 11.67
CA LEU A 114 -21.46 7.24 10.32
C LEU A 114 -20.24 7.95 9.72
N GLU A 115 -19.54 8.79 10.49
CA GLU A 115 -18.29 9.43 10.07
C GLU A 115 -17.19 8.42 9.74
N ARG A 116 -17.06 7.37 10.56
CA ARG A 116 -16.08 6.30 10.32
C ARG A 116 -16.39 5.60 9.01
N SER A 117 -17.65 5.22 8.81
CA SER A 117 -18.10 4.57 7.57
C SER A 117 -17.93 5.49 6.35
N ALA A 118 -18.17 6.80 6.49
CA ALA A 118 -17.98 7.77 5.42
C ALA A 118 -16.52 7.94 5.00
N ARG A 119 -15.55 7.75 5.91
CA ARG A 119 -14.11 7.82 5.58
C ARG A 119 -13.66 6.69 4.66
N ASP A 120 -14.34 5.55 4.70
CA ASP A 120 -14.01 4.38 3.87
C ASP A 120 -14.63 4.47 2.46
N VAL A 121 -15.55 5.41 2.24
CA VAL A 121 -16.27 5.59 0.98
C VAL A 121 -15.79 6.86 0.26
N PRO A 122 -15.20 6.76 -0.94
CA PRO A 122 -14.77 7.93 -1.70
C PRO A 122 -15.92 8.89 -1.98
N GLY A 123 -15.66 10.19 -1.85
CA GLY A 123 -16.66 11.25 -2.04
C GLY A 123 -17.66 11.43 -0.90
N ALA A 124 -17.81 10.45 0.00
CA ALA A 124 -18.81 10.50 1.06
C ALA A 124 -18.52 11.57 2.13
N VAL A 125 -17.27 11.76 2.53
CA VAL A 125 -16.89 12.83 3.49
C VAL A 125 -17.28 14.21 2.97
N THR A 126 -17.04 14.48 1.69
CA THR A 126 -17.41 15.76 1.05
C THR A 126 -18.92 15.91 0.95
N ALA A 127 -19.63 14.85 0.54
CA ALA A 127 -21.09 14.87 0.39
C ALA A 127 -21.83 15.03 1.72
N LEU A 128 -21.26 14.49 2.81
CA LEU A 128 -21.86 14.52 4.15
C LEU A 128 -21.40 15.73 4.99
N GLY A 129 -20.38 16.49 4.56
CA GLY A 129 -19.71 17.47 5.41
C GLY A 129 -20.64 18.49 6.08
N GLU A 130 -21.47 19.19 5.31
CA GLU A 130 -22.43 20.17 5.87
C GLU A 130 -23.57 19.50 6.65
N PRO A 131 -24.29 18.49 6.10
CA PRO A 131 -25.34 17.77 6.84
C PRO A 131 -24.89 17.17 8.17
N LEU A 132 -23.66 16.64 8.23
CA LEU A 132 -23.11 16.02 9.43
C LEU A 132 -22.75 17.08 10.49
N ASN A 133 -22.29 18.26 10.07
CA ASN A 133 -22.08 19.37 10.99
C ASN A 133 -23.39 19.91 11.58
N GLU A 134 -24.45 19.98 10.78
CA GLU A 134 -25.79 20.33 11.27
C GLU A 134 -26.32 19.29 12.27
N ALA A 135 -26.17 18.00 11.94
CA ALA A 135 -26.54 16.89 12.82
C ALA A 135 -25.80 16.97 14.16
N ARG A 136 -24.49 17.23 14.13
CA ARG A 136 -23.67 17.38 15.34
C ARG A 136 -24.19 18.50 16.22
N ARG A 137 -24.48 19.68 15.64
CA ARG A 137 -25.03 20.82 16.38
C ARG A 137 -26.43 20.56 16.92
N ALA A 138 -27.26 19.77 16.23
CA ALA A 138 -28.58 19.37 16.71
C ALA A 138 -28.48 18.41 17.89
N VAL A 139 -27.62 17.39 17.78
CA VAL A 139 -27.34 16.43 18.85
C VAL A 139 -26.75 17.13 20.07
N GLU A 140 -25.79 18.05 19.91
CA GLU A 140 -25.21 18.82 21.02
C GLU A 140 -26.24 19.68 21.77
N ARG A 141 -27.26 20.20 21.07
CA ARG A 141 -28.38 20.93 21.68
C ARG A 141 -29.44 20.02 22.30
N GLY A 142 -29.30 18.70 22.11
CA GLY A 142 -30.25 17.70 22.59
C GLY A 142 -31.56 17.66 21.79
N GLU A 143 -31.55 18.19 20.57
CA GLU A 143 -32.69 18.09 19.66
C GLU A 143 -32.78 16.69 19.05
N ALA A 144 -34.00 16.25 18.76
CA ALA A 144 -34.18 15.05 17.97
C ALA A 144 -33.70 15.32 16.54
N TYR A 145 -32.77 14.51 16.05
CA TYR A 145 -32.25 14.59 14.69
C TYR A 145 -32.44 13.24 14.01
N ASP A 146 -33.00 13.26 12.79
CA ASP A 146 -33.17 12.06 11.99
C ASP A 146 -31.87 11.76 11.23
N LEU A 147 -31.24 10.62 11.51
CA LEU A 147 -30.02 10.17 10.85
C LEU A 147 -30.27 9.43 9.54
N ALA A 148 -31.52 9.03 9.25
CA ALA A 148 -31.84 8.26 8.04
C ALA A 148 -31.41 8.97 6.73
N PRO A 149 -31.56 10.31 6.58
CA PRO A 149 -31.09 11.01 5.38
C PRO A 149 -29.56 10.98 5.20
N LEU A 150 -28.80 10.95 6.29
CA LEU A 150 -27.34 10.86 6.26
C LEU A 150 -26.91 9.46 5.79
N TRP A 151 -27.52 8.41 6.36
CA TRP A 151 -27.29 7.02 5.93
C TRP A 151 -27.68 6.80 4.46
N ALA A 152 -28.83 7.32 4.01
CA ALA A 152 -29.22 7.25 2.61
C ALA A 152 -28.23 7.96 1.67
N THR A 153 -27.62 9.05 2.13
CA THR A 153 -26.57 9.73 1.36
C THR A 153 -25.30 8.89 1.28
N LEU A 154 -24.88 8.28 2.38
CA LEU A 154 -23.74 7.35 2.40
C LEU A 154 -23.97 6.14 1.48
N GLU A 155 -25.15 5.53 1.53
CA GLU A 155 -25.51 4.38 0.70
C GLU A 155 -25.49 4.71 -0.81
N ARG A 156 -25.97 5.90 -1.18
CA ARG A 156 -25.83 6.40 -2.56
C ARG A 156 -24.36 6.53 -2.97
N GLN A 157 -23.50 7.04 -2.08
CA GLN A 157 -22.07 7.15 -2.35
C GLN A 157 -21.39 5.77 -2.46
N MET A 158 -21.78 4.80 -1.63
CA MET A 158 -21.31 3.41 -1.74
C MET A 158 -21.71 2.79 -3.08
N SER A 159 -22.95 3.02 -3.51
CA SER A 159 -23.46 2.54 -4.80
C SER A 159 -22.71 3.17 -5.99
N GLN A 160 -22.48 4.49 -5.94
CA GLN A 160 -21.68 5.20 -6.94
C GLN A 160 -20.23 4.71 -6.97
N ALA A 161 -19.62 4.51 -5.81
CA ALA A 161 -18.29 3.93 -5.67
C ALA A 161 -18.19 2.52 -6.28
N ALA A 162 -19.20 1.68 -6.08
CA ALA A 162 -19.24 0.33 -6.66
C ALA A 162 -19.41 0.39 -8.18
N ALA A 163 -20.30 1.23 -8.70
CA ALA A 163 -20.48 1.43 -10.14
C ALA A 163 -19.20 1.96 -10.81
N GLN A 164 -18.52 2.93 -10.20
CA GLN A 164 -17.24 3.44 -10.70
C GLN A 164 -16.17 2.36 -10.73
N ARG A 165 -16.13 1.47 -9.73
CA ARG A 165 -15.18 0.35 -9.76
C ARG A 165 -15.47 -0.61 -10.92
N GLN A 166 -16.75 -0.92 -11.16
CA GLN A 166 -17.15 -1.76 -12.28
C GLN A 166 -16.75 -1.12 -13.63
N ASP A 167 -16.89 0.20 -13.77
CA ASP A 167 -16.42 0.95 -14.95
C ASP A 167 -14.90 0.83 -15.14
N PHE A 168 -14.12 1.02 -14.07
CA PHE A 168 -12.66 0.85 -14.15
C PHE A 168 -12.27 -0.57 -14.55
N ASP A 169 -12.92 -1.58 -13.99
CA ASP A 169 -12.63 -2.98 -14.34
C ASP A 169 -13.00 -3.29 -15.79
N ALA A 170 -14.11 -2.76 -16.31
CA ALA A 170 -14.50 -2.91 -17.71
C ALA A 170 -13.52 -2.21 -18.68
N ARG A 171 -13.07 -1.00 -18.34
CA ARG A 171 -12.07 -0.27 -19.12
C ARG A 171 -10.71 -0.96 -19.09
N ALA A 172 -10.30 -1.49 -17.95
CA ALA A 172 -9.09 -2.28 -17.83
C ALA A 172 -9.16 -3.56 -18.66
N ASP A 173 -10.30 -4.26 -18.65
CA ASP A 173 -10.54 -5.43 -19.52
C ASP A 173 -10.37 -5.09 -21.00
N PHE A 174 -10.93 -3.96 -21.43
CA PHE A 174 -10.77 -3.48 -22.80
C PHE A 174 -9.29 -3.22 -23.14
N VAL A 175 -8.57 -2.47 -22.32
CA VAL A 175 -7.14 -2.17 -22.55
C VAL A 175 -6.29 -3.45 -22.59
N ILE A 176 -6.55 -4.39 -21.70
CA ILE A 176 -5.83 -5.67 -21.63
C ILE A 176 -6.08 -6.50 -22.90
N ALA A 177 -7.34 -6.63 -23.32
CA ALA A 177 -7.70 -7.39 -24.52
C ALA A 177 -7.03 -6.81 -25.78
N GLU A 178 -7.09 -5.49 -25.92
CA GLU A 178 -6.49 -4.78 -27.05
C GLU A 178 -4.96 -4.89 -27.05
N TYR A 179 -4.32 -4.79 -25.89
CA TYR A 179 -2.90 -5.06 -25.77
C TYR A 179 -2.54 -6.48 -26.20
N ASP A 180 -3.31 -7.49 -25.80
CA ASP A 180 -3.04 -8.89 -26.13
C ASP A 180 -3.09 -9.16 -27.65
N GLU A 181 -3.84 -8.37 -28.42
CA GLU A 181 -3.83 -8.40 -29.90
C GLU A 181 -2.54 -7.81 -30.50
N VAL A 182 -2.04 -6.70 -29.94
CA VAL A 182 -0.87 -5.97 -30.45
C VAL A 182 0.46 -6.39 -29.82
N ARG A 183 0.46 -7.27 -28.82
CA ARG A 183 1.67 -7.67 -28.06
C ARG A 183 2.79 -8.26 -28.90
N GLY A 184 2.49 -8.76 -30.09
CA GLY A 184 3.47 -9.30 -31.04
C GLY A 184 4.27 -8.22 -31.77
N LEU A 185 3.89 -6.95 -31.62
CA LEU A 185 4.57 -5.82 -32.25
C LEU A 185 5.76 -5.36 -31.39
N ALA A 186 6.90 -5.13 -32.03
CA ALA A 186 8.07 -4.58 -31.39
C ALA A 186 7.96 -3.04 -31.31
N GLY A 187 8.17 -2.48 -30.12
CA GLY A 187 8.16 -1.02 -29.92
C GLY A 187 8.20 -0.65 -28.45
N GLU A 188 8.78 0.50 -28.13
CA GLU A 188 8.83 1.02 -26.76
C GLU A 188 7.43 1.30 -26.20
N THR A 189 6.53 1.81 -27.05
CA THR A 189 5.11 2.07 -26.74
C THR A 189 4.40 0.78 -26.30
N ILE A 190 4.59 -0.33 -27.03
CA ILE A 190 4.00 -1.64 -26.71
C ILE A 190 4.59 -2.22 -25.42
N GLN A 191 5.89 -2.04 -25.16
CA GLN A 191 6.52 -2.48 -23.91
C GLN A 191 6.03 -1.70 -22.69
N ARG A 192 5.85 -0.38 -22.82
CA ARG A 192 5.27 0.46 -21.76
C ARG A 192 3.81 0.11 -21.51
N LEU A 193 3.03 -0.11 -22.58
CA LEU A 193 1.65 -0.57 -22.49
C LEU A 193 1.55 -1.93 -21.80
N GLY A 194 2.45 -2.88 -22.10
CA GLY A 194 2.49 -4.19 -21.44
C GLY A 194 2.70 -4.09 -19.93
N ARG A 195 3.64 -3.23 -19.48
CA ARG A 195 3.85 -2.97 -18.04
C ARG A 195 2.61 -2.40 -17.36
N LEU A 196 1.90 -1.48 -18.00
CA LEU A 196 0.64 -0.95 -17.46
C LEU A 196 -0.47 -2.00 -17.48
N ALA A 197 -0.58 -2.83 -18.52
CA ALA A 197 -1.55 -3.93 -18.59
C ALA A 197 -1.34 -4.94 -17.45
N ASP A 198 -0.08 -5.26 -17.12
CA ASP A 198 0.24 -6.12 -15.98
C ASP A 198 -0.10 -5.46 -14.63
N ALA A 199 0.13 -4.15 -14.49
CA ALA A 199 -0.30 -3.39 -13.32
C ALA A 199 -1.84 -3.40 -13.17
N LEU A 200 -2.59 -3.23 -14.27
CA LEU A 200 -4.06 -3.31 -14.28
C LEU A 200 -4.53 -4.73 -13.88
N ARG A 201 -3.91 -5.79 -14.40
CA ARG A 201 -4.20 -7.19 -14.01
C ARG A 201 -3.98 -7.41 -12.51
N ALA A 202 -2.90 -6.87 -11.95
CA ALA A 202 -2.61 -6.97 -10.52
C ALA A 202 -3.65 -6.20 -9.68
N GLN A 203 -4.01 -4.98 -10.10
CA GLN A 203 -4.98 -4.13 -9.39
C GLN A 203 -6.42 -4.67 -9.42
N ARG A 204 -6.78 -5.45 -10.44
CA ARG A 204 -8.07 -6.15 -10.53
C ARG A 204 -8.24 -7.28 -9.53
N ARG A 205 -7.13 -7.93 -9.13
CA ARG A 205 -7.15 -9.04 -8.16
C ARG A 205 -7.27 -8.57 -6.71
N LEU A 206 -7.13 -7.27 -6.47
CA LEU A 206 -7.26 -6.68 -5.14
C LEU A 206 -8.73 -6.46 -4.79
N GLY A 207 -9.11 -6.76 -3.54
CA GLY A 207 -10.45 -6.58 -3.01
C GLY A 207 -10.84 -5.11 -2.77
N PRO A 208 -11.51 -4.76 -1.66
CA PRO A 208 -11.98 -3.40 -1.43
C PRO A 208 -10.82 -2.38 -1.49
N MET A 209 -10.90 -1.43 -2.41
CA MET A 209 -9.88 -0.40 -2.61
C MET A 209 -10.16 0.85 -1.76
N SER A 210 -9.12 1.30 -1.05
CA SER A 210 -9.09 2.63 -0.42
C SER A 210 -9.16 3.76 -1.46
N ALA A 211 -9.52 4.97 -1.02
CA ALA A 211 -9.62 6.13 -1.90
C ALA A 211 -8.34 6.39 -2.71
N GLY A 212 -7.17 6.35 -2.05
CA GLY A 212 -5.87 6.54 -2.72
C GLY A 212 -5.49 5.39 -3.66
N ALA A 213 -5.95 4.16 -3.39
CA ALA A 213 -5.74 3.04 -4.32
C ALA A 213 -6.56 3.20 -5.60
N ARG A 214 -7.78 3.75 -5.50
CA ARG A 214 -8.62 4.03 -6.67
C ARG A 214 -8.06 5.17 -7.53
N GLU A 215 -7.53 6.20 -6.91
CA GLU A 215 -6.89 7.31 -7.64
C GLU A 215 -5.70 6.80 -8.46
N ARG A 216 -4.84 5.96 -7.87
CA ARG A 216 -3.76 5.30 -8.61
C ARG A 216 -4.27 4.39 -9.72
N TYR A 217 -5.36 3.66 -9.49
CA TYR A 217 -5.97 2.81 -10.51
C TYR A 217 -6.46 3.66 -11.70
N ALA A 218 -7.17 4.75 -11.44
CA ALA A 218 -7.61 5.69 -12.46
C ALA A 218 -6.44 6.26 -13.27
N GLN A 219 -5.36 6.70 -12.60
CA GLN A 219 -4.16 7.21 -13.27
C GLN A 219 -3.47 6.15 -14.14
N THR A 220 -3.35 4.92 -13.63
CA THR A 220 -2.77 3.79 -14.38
C THR A 220 -3.58 3.52 -15.65
N LEU A 221 -4.90 3.59 -15.52
CA LEU A 221 -5.85 3.31 -16.57
C LEU A 221 -5.85 4.41 -17.64
N GLU A 222 -5.86 5.68 -17.26
CA GLU A 222 -5.70 6.82 -18.19
C GLU A 222 -4.38 6.75 -18.96
N GLY A 223 -3.28 6.43 -18.26
CA GLY A 223 -1.98 6.25 -18.91
C GLY A 223 -1.96 5.10 -19.91
N ALA A 224 -2.62 3.98 -19.59
CA ALA A 224 -2.70 2.83 -20.48
C ALA A 224 -3.59 3.09 -21.69
N GLU A 225 -4.73 3.78 -21.52
CA GLU A 225 -5.60 4.21 -22.61
C GLU A 225 -4.89 5.18 -23.57
N ALA A 226 -4.11 6.12 -23.03
CA ALA A 226 -3.32 7.04 -23.84
C ALA A 226 -2.27 6.30 -24.69
N LEU A 227 -1.52 5.38 -24.08
CA LEU A 227 -0.52 4.56 -24.79
C LEU A 227 -1.16 3.60 -25.79
N LEU A 228 -2.36 3.09 -25.51
CA LEU A 228 -3.12 2.28 -26.48
C LEU A 228 -3.53 3.10 -27.72
N GLY A 229 -3.95 4.35 -27.51
CA GLY A 229 -4.23 5.28 -28.61
C GLY A 229 -2.99 5.57 -29.47
N GLU A 230 -1.84 5.78 -28.83
CA GLU A 230 -0.56 5.98 -29.51
C GLU A 230 -0.13 4.73 -30.29
N ALA A 231 -0.20 3.55 -29.68
CA ALA A 231 0.13 2.28 -30.32
C ALA A 231 -0.73 2.01 -31.56
N ARG A 232 -2.04 2.31 -31.50
CA ARG A 232 -2.94 2.19 -32.66
C ARG A 232 -2.58 3.16 -33.77
N ALA A 233 -2.26 4.41 -33.44
CA ALA A 233 -1.86 5.41 -34.42
C ALA A 233 -0.53 5.03 -35.10
N GLU A 234 0.45 4.53 -34.33
CA GLU A 234 1.72 4.02 -34.86
C GLU A 234 1.50 2.82 -35.79
N TYR A 235 0.64 1.87 -35.40
CA TYR A 235 0.32 0.71 -36.22
C TYR A 235 -0.37 1.10 -37.54
N GLU A 236 -1.34 2.02 -37.48
CA GLU A 236 -2.04 2.51 -38.68
C GLU A 236 -1.07 3.30 -39.60
N ALA A 237 -0.17 4.09 -39.02
CA ALA A 237 0.88 4.78 -39.77
C ALA A 237 1.84 3.78 -40.43
N ALA A 238 2.28 2.75 -39.72
CA ALA A 238 3.11 1.68 -40.26
C ALA A 238 2.39 0.94 -41.40
N GLN A 239 1.12 0.58 -41.25
CA GLN A 239 0.33 -0.03 -42.31
C GLN A 239 0.19 0.88 -43.54
N LYS A 240 -0.03 2.18 -43.36
CA LYS A 240 -0.07 3.16 -44.45
C LYS A 240 1.27 3.27 -45.17
N VAL A 241 2.38 3.25 -44.44
CA VAL A 241 3.73 3.20 -45.01
C VAL A 241 3.92 1.91 -45.80
N THR A 242 3.63 0.73 -45.23
CA THR A 242 3.70 -0.56 -45.95
C THR A 242 2.83 -0.58 -47.21
N ALA A 243 1.63 0.00 -47.17
CA ALA A 243 0.74 0.12 -48.32
C ALA A 243 1.27 1.11 -49.39
N THR A 244 1.97 2.17 -48.98
CA THR A 244 2.53 3.18 -49.88
C THR A 244 3.85 2.73 -50.52
N PHE A 245 4.66 1.96 -49.77
CA PHE A 245 5.92 1.35 -50.22
C PHE A 245 5.74 -0.10 -50.69
N GLY A 246 4.53 -0.49 -51.16
CA GLY A 246 4.17 -1.88 -51.47
C GLY A 246 5.28 -2.66 -52.19
N GLU A 247 5.39 -3.95 -51.86
CA GLU A 247 6.36 -5.00 -52.27
C GLU A 247 7.40 -4.65 -53.37
N ALA A 248 6.98 -4.01 -54.46
CA ALA A 248 7.82 -3.45 -55.50
C ALA A 248 8.90 -2.42 -55.05
N ALA A 249 8.68 -1.63 -53.99
CA ALA A 249 9.69 -0.68 -53.50
C ALA A 249 10.70 -1.30 -52.52
N LEU A 250 10.37 -2.46 -51.94
CA LEU A 250 11.28 -3.22 -51.07
C LEU A 250 12.17 -4.17 -51.88
N ASP A 251 11.68 -4.72 -52.99
CA ASP A 251 12.50 -5.47 -53.96
C ASP A 251 13.60 -4.59 -54.57
N ASP A 252 13.28 -3.36 -54.97
CA ASP A 252 14.25 -2.41 -55.56
C ASP A 252 15.33 -1.94 -54.55
N LEU A 253 15.02 -2.00 -53.25
CA LEU A 253 15.95 -1.66 -52.17
C LEU A 253 16.83 -2.86 -51.76
N LEU A 254 16.35 -4.08 -51.96
CA LEU A 254 17.13 -5.31 -51.78
C LEU A 254 18.05 -5.60 -52.98
N ASP A 255 17.65 -5.22 -54.20
CA ASP A 255 18.51 -5.31 -55.40
C ASP A 255 19.72 -4.35 -55.34
N VAL A 256 19.66 -3.29 -54.53
CA VAL A 256 20.79 -2.37 -54.30
C VAL A 256 21.85 -2.97 -53.36
N PHE A 257 21.49 -3.96 -52.54
CA PHE A 257 22.45 -4.67 -51.67
C PHE A 257 23.07 -5.91 -52.32
N ASP A 258 22.60 -6.33 -53.50
CA ASP A 258 23.26 -7.37 -54.31
C ASP A 258 24.21 -6.77 -55.37
N PHE A 259 25.09 -5.87 -54.91
CA PHE A 259 26.21 -5.37 -55.71
C PHE A 259 27.53 -5.56 -54.98
N GLY A 260 28.28 -6.62 -55.35
CA GLY A 260 29.72 -6.70 -55.06
C GLY A 260 30.29 -8.06 -54.67
N GLY A 261 29.80 -9.17 -55.22
CA GLY A 261 30.44 -10.48 -55.12
C GLY A 261 31.46 -10.77 -56.22
N GLU A 262 32.38 -9.85 -56.54
CA GLU A 262 33.58 -10.19 -57.32
C GLU A 262 34.63 -10.80 -56.38
N SER A 263 34.53 -12.10 -56.11
CA SER A 263 35.68 -12.89 -55.64
C SER A 263 36.30 -13.61 -56.83
N LEU A 264 37.55 -13.25 -57.08
CA LEU A 264 38.54 -13.91 -57.92
C LEU A 264 38.35 -15.43 -57.99
N ASP A 265 38.31 -16.00 -59.20
CA ASP A 265 39.25 -17.06 -59.60
C ASP A 265 38.98 -17.47 -61.05
N ASP A 266 39.79 -16.93 -61.95
CA ASP A 266 40.02 -17.50 -63.28
C ASP A 266 41.43 -18.10 -63.30
N ALA A 267 41.54 -19.40 -63.05
CA ALA A 267 42.64 -20.22 -63.56
C ALA A 267 42.23 -21.71 -63.59
N PRO A 268 42.57 -22.46 -64.67
CA PRO A 268 41.87 -23.69 -65.01
C PRO A 268 42.57 -24.96 -64.48
N GLY A 269 41.75 -25.95 -64.11
CA GLY A 269 42.08 -27.37 -64.25
C GLY A 269 42.07 -28.20 -62.96
N GLY A 270 41.28 -29.28 -62.96
CA GLY A 270 41.59 -30.48 -62.19
C GLY A 270 40.49 -31.02 -61.27
N GLN A 271 39.57 -31.81 -61.85
CA GLN A 271 39.06 -33.12 -61.40
C GLN A 271 38.76 -33.42 -59.91
N GLY A 272 37.60 -34.07 -59.70
CA GLY A 272 37.36 -35.05 -58.63
C GLY A 272 36.35 -34.59 -57.57
N GLU A 273 35.06 -34.91 -57.72
CA GLU A 273 34.38 -36.09 -57.16
C GLU A 273 33.97 -35.99 -55.67
N GLY A 274 32.64 -36.08 -55.46
CA GLY A 274 31.94 -36.62 -54.29
C GLY A 274 32.10 -35.87 -52.95
N LEU A 275 31.19 -35.95 -51.98
CA LEU A 275 30.38 -37.11 -51.66
C LEU A 275 29.38 -36.73 -50.53
N PHE A 276 28.09 -37.05 -50.73
CA PHE A 276 26.94 -37.03 -49.80
C PHE A 276 26.40 -35.66 -49.33
N GLY A 277 25.14 -35.24 -49.50
CA GLY A 277 23.91 -35.89 -49.98
C GLY A 277 22.97 -36.29 -48.83
N SER A 278 21.87 -35.54 -48.62
CA SER A 278 20.47 -36.01 -48.43
C SER A 278 19.55 -34.95 -47.77
N GLY A 279 18.51 -34.50 -48.49
CA GLY A 279 17.37 -33.70 -47.97
C GLY A 279 16.26 -34.57 -47.34
N PRO A 280 14.95 -34.34 -47.60
CA PRO A 280 14.18 -33.08 -47.65
C PRO A 280 12.80 -33.20 -46.93
N ALA A 281 12.04 -32.09 -46.80
CA ALA A 281 10.56 -31.96 -46.87
C ALA A 281 10.09 -30.71 -46.08
N SER A 282 8.93 -30.07 -46.28
CA SER A 282 7.93 -29.89 -47.35
C SER A 282 6.75 -29.14 -46.68
N GLY A 283 6.10 -28.23 -47.39
CA GLY A 283 4.74 -27.71 -47.10
C GLY A 283 4.66 -26.49 -46.17
N ALA A 284 3.75 -25.52 -46.33
CA ALA A 284 2.67 -25.35 -47.29
C ALA A 284 2.05 -23.93 -47.16
N THR A 285 1.69 -23.35 -48.31
CA THR A 285 0.42 -22.66 -48.65
C THR A 285 -0.14 -21.50 -47.80
N GLY A 286 -0.48 -20.40 -48.50
CA GLY A 286 -1.35 -19.33 -48.01
C GLY A 286 -2.82 -19.40 -48.47
N TRP A 287 -3.50 -18.25 -48.27
CA TRP A 287 -4.85 -17.79 -48.70
C TRP A 287 -6.06 -18.27 -47.85
N PRO A 288 -7.28 -17.65 -47.93
CA PRO A 288 -7.72 -16.29 -48.33
C PRO A 288 -8.80 -15.67 -47.37
N GLY A 289 -9.36 -14.49 -47.69
CA GLY A 289 -10.55 -13.91 -47.03
C GLY A 289 -11.92 -14.31 -47.63
N LEU A 290 -13.00 -14.11 -46.86
CA LEU A 290 -14.41 -14.00 -47.31
C LEU A 290 -15.32 -13.43 -46.18
N VAL A 291 -16.40 -12.76 -46.59
CA VAL A 291 -17.32 -11.86 -45.84
C VAL A 291 -18.57 -12.62 -45.27
N PRO A 292 -19.68 -12.01 -44.76
CA PRO A 292 -20.31 -12.39 -43.47
C PRO A 292 -21.74 -12.98 -43.58
N GLN A 293 -22.22 -13.65 -42.52
CA GLN A 293 -23.65 -14.00 -42.23
C GLN A 293 -23.68 -14.68 -40.85
N GLY A 294 -24.60 -14.48 -39.90
CA GLY A 294 -25.94 -13.90 -39.87
C GLY A 294 -26.81 -14.80 -38.98
N ALA A 295 -27.26 -14.27 -37.82
CA ALA A 295 -28.35 -14.71 -36.94
C ALA A 295 -28.39 -16.15 -36.37
N ASP A 296 -28.34 -16.27 -35.04
CA ASP A 296 -29.47 -16.79 -34.24
C ASP A 296 -29.18 -16.67 -32.71
N GLU A 297 -30.00 -15.88 -32.04
CA GLU A 297 -30.39 -15.95 -30.62
C GLU A 297 -31.78 -16.65 -30.59
N PRO A 298 -32.46 -16.98 -29.45
CA PRO A 298 -32.12 -17.08 -28.01
C PRO A 298 -32.73 -18.43 -27.45
N PRO A 299 -33.15 -18.66 -26.17
CA PRO A 299 -33.21 -17.74 -25.03
C PRO A 299 -32.84 -18.25 -23.61
N ALA A 300 -32.62 -17.23 -22.78
CA ALA A 300 -32.98 -17.01 -21.37
C ALA A 300 -33.43 -18.20 -20.50
N ARG A 301 -32.84 -18.23 -19.29
CA ARG A 301 -33.52 -18.73 -18.10
C ARG A 301 -33.54 -17.66 -17.02
N ASP A 302 -34.76 -17.22 -16.73
CA ASP A 302 -35.19 -16.49 -15.55
C ASP A 302 -34.77 -17.21 -14.27
N LEU A 303 -34.30 -16.45 -13.29
CA LEU A 303 -34.48 -16.77 -11.88
C LEU A 303 -34.81 -15.47 -11.13
N ASP A 304 -36.11 -15.19 -11.09
CA ASP A 304 -36.73 -14.46 -9.98
C ASP A 304 -36.48 -15.25 -8.69
N HIS A 305 -35.83 -14.63 -7.71
CA HIS A 305 -36.09 -14.89 -6.29
C HIS A 305 -35.76 -13.63 -5.48
N ALA A 306 -36.78 -12.78 -5.33
CA ALA A 306 -37.05 -12.16 -4.04
C ALA A 306 -37.35 -13.26 -3.00
N GLU A 307 -37.07 -12.95 -1.73
CA GLU A 307 -37.14 -13.82 -0.53
C GLU A 307 -35.91 -14.66 -0.18
N LEU A 308 -34.91 -13.99 0.41
CA LEU A 308 -34.43 -14.42 1.73
C LEU A 308 -34.39 -13.20 2.64
N ALA A 309 -35.57 -12.95 3.23
CA ALA A 309 -35.70 -12.17 4.44
C ALA A 309 -34.91 -12.82 5.58
N SER A 310 -34.31 -11.98 6.40
CA SER A 310 -34.33 -12.09 7.87
C SER A 310 -34.08 -13.47 8.49
N SER A 311 -32.80 -13.77 8.74
CA SER A 311 -32.29 -14.58 9.86
C SER A 311 -30.76 -14.45 9.80
N ALA A 312 -30.03 -13.84 10.74
CA ALA A 312 -30.12 -14.00 12.18
C ALA A 312 -29.59 -12.74 12.90
N LEU A 313 -30.45 -12.16 13.72
CA LEU A 313 -30.02 -11.55 14.98
C LEU A 313 -29.92 -12.67 16.03
N LEU A 314 -29.06 -12.44 17.04
CA LEU A 314 -28.84 -13.21 18.27
C LEU A 314 -27.96 -14.47 18.15
N SER A 315 -26.70 -14.37 18.61
CA SER A 315 -26.30 -14.94 19.92
C SER A 315 -24.77 -14.88 20.15
N PRO A 316 -24.31 -14.97 21.41
CA PRO A 316 -23.30 -14.07 21.95
C PRO A 316 -21.90 -14.67 22.11
N SER A 317 -20.97 -13.74 22.37
CA SER A 317 -19.60 -13.93 22.85
C SER A 317 -19.47 -14.97 23.99
N PRO A 318 -18.54 -15.94 23.91
CA PRO A 318 -18.12 -16.68 25.08
C PRO A 318 -16.99 -15.93 25.79
N ALA A 319 -17.30 -15.46 27.00
CA ALA A 319 -16.32 -15.14 28.01
C ALA A 319 -15.52 -16.40 28.36
N SER A 320 -14.18 -16.33 28.28
CA SER A 320 -13.29 -17.31 28.87
C SER A 320 -12.59 -16.68 30.08
N THR A 321 -13.02 -17.09 31.25
CA THR A 321 -12.42 -16.82 32.56
C THR A 321 -11.14 -17.61 32.80
N ALA A 322 -10.18 -16.95 33.48
CA ALA A 322 -9.20 -17.43 34.49
C ALA A 322 -7.71 -17.23 34.13
N PRO A 323 -6.80 -17.08 35.12
CA PRO A 323 -6.92 -16.55 36.49
C PRO A 323 -5.88 -15.43 36.80
N ALA A 324 -5.98 -14.92 38.03
CA ALA A 324 -5.24 -13.79 38.59
C ALA A 324 -3.72 -14.00 38.75
N SER A 325 -2.97 -12.92 38.50
CA SER A 325 -1.66 -12.64 39.09
C SER A 325 -1.62 -11.19 39.58
N THR A 326 -1.61 -11.02 40.90
CA THR A 326 -1.33 -9.76 41.61
C THR A 326 0.18 -9.46 41.59
N PRO A 327 0.63 -8.23 41.93
CA PRO A 327 1.29 -7.33 41.01
C PRO A 327 2.82 -7.27 41.22
N ALA A 328 3.59 -7.24 40.12
CA ALA A 328 4.98 -6.80 40.18
C ALA A 328 5.02 -5.28 39.97
N ALA A 329 5.40 -4.54 41.01
CA ALA A 329 5.67 -3.12 40.94
C ALA A 329 7.09 -2.85 40.40
N SER A 330 7.19 -1.76 39.63
CA SER A 330 8.41 -1.10 39.07
C SER A 330 9.14 -1.88 37.96
N ALA A 331 9.56 -1.29 36.85
CA ALA A 331 9.92 0.11 36.58
C ALA A 331 9.40 0.57 35.21
N GLY A 332 9.19 1.87 35.07
CA GLY A 332 8.83 2.51 33.80
C GLY A 332 9.86 2.16 32.74
N SER A 333 9.42 1.41 31.74
CA SER A 333 10.19 1.09 30.54
C SER A 333 10.05 2.27 29.59
N ASP A 334 10.98 3.20 29.69
CA ASP A 334 11.24 4.15 28.62
C ASP A 334 11.95 3.38 27.49
N PRO A 335 11.32 3.19 26.30
CA PRO A 335 11.92 2.42 25.21
C PRO A 335 13.20 3.05 24.66
N PHE A 336 13.47 4.32 24.99
CA PHE A 336 14.70 5.02 24.62
C PHE A 336 15.86 4.81 25.60
N ALA A 337 15.60 4.44 26.85
CA ALA A 337 16.67 4.19 27.82
C ALA A 337 17.43 2.89 27.54
N ALA A 338 16.75 1.89 26.94
CA ALA A 338 17.37 0.63 26.53
C ALA A 338 18.39 0.80 25.38
N LEU A 339 18.24 1.85 24.55
CA LEU A 339 19.17 2.17 23.46
C LEU A 339 20.50 2.76 23.94
N LEU A 340 20.56 3.29 25.17
CA LEU A 340 21.76 3.96 25.69
C LEU A 340 22.62 3.09 26.62
N ALA A 341 22.13 1.92 27.05
CA ALA A 341 22.85 1.06 27.99
C ALA A 341 23.70 -0.06 27.35
N LEU A 342 23.62 -0.27 26.03
CA LEU A 342 24.38 -1.34 25.35
C LEU A 342 25.70 -0.83 24.72
N GLY A 343 26.41 0.03 25.45
CA GLY A 343 27.76 0.50 25.11
C GLY A 343 28.88 -0.11 25.96
N ALA A 344 28.57 -0.97 26.93
CA ALA A 344 29.59 -1.51 27.83
C ALA A 344 29.20 -2.87 28.44
N ALA A 345 29.48 -3.96 27.72
CA ALA A 345 29.79 -5.26 28.33
C ALA A 345 30.45 -6.17 27.27
N GLY A 346 31.77 -6.33 27.36
CA GLY A 346 32.47 -7.42 26.69
C GLY A 346 32.13 -8.75 27.36
N GLY A 347 31.81 -9.76 26.55
CA GLY A 347 31.60 -11.13 27.00
C GLY A 347 31.68 -12.08 25.80
N GLN A 348 32.71 -12.91 25.78
CA GLN A 348 32.97 -13.94 24.75
C GLN A 348 32.03 -15.16 24.89
N LYS A 349 31.89 -15.87 23.75
CA LYS A 349 31.29 -17.20 23.47
C LYS A 349 29.80 -17.15 23.10
N GLU A 350 29.32 -17.85 22.07
CA GLU A 350 29.75 -19.14 21.49
C GLU A 350 29.34 -19.17 19.99
N GLU A 351 30.19 -19.70 19.13
CA GLU A 351 30.03 -19.71 17.67
C GLU A 351 28.96 -20.72 17.24
N ASP A 352 27.80 -20.24 16.77
CA ASP A 352 26.93 -21.02 15.89
C ASP A 352 27.22 -20.62 14.44
N HIS A 353 27.74 -21.59 13.68
CA HIS A 353 28.16 -21.47 12.29
C HIS A 353 26.95 -21.20 11.38
N VAL A 354 26.78 -19.94 10.95
CA VAL A 354 25.90 -19.57 9.83
C VAL A 354 26.80 -19.24 8.63
N PRO A 355 26.54 -19.79 7.42
CA PRO A 355 27.46 -19.65 6.30
C PRO A 355 27.60 -18.18 5.90
N ALA A 356 28.84 -17.71 5.82
CA ALA A 356 29.15 -16.38 5.33
C ALA A 356 28.63 -16.20 3.90
N VAL A 357 28.01 -15.04 3.62
CA VAL A 357 27.64 -14.63 2.26
C VAL A 357 28.93 -14.52 1.44
N ARG A 358 29.22 -15.55 0.64
CA ARG A 358 30.18 -15.45 -0.47
C ARG A 358 29.65 -14.39 -1.42
N GLY A 359 30.53 -13.47 -1.83
CA GLY A 359 30.18 -12.24 -2.53
C GLY A 359 29.15 -12.41 -3.65
N LEU A 360 28.28 -11.40 -3.77
CA LEU A 360 27.27 -11.29 -4.82
C LEU A 360 27.85 -11.68 -6.19
N PRO A 361 27.22 -12.59 -6.94
CA PRO A 361 27.64 -12.91 -8.30
C PRO A 361 27.57 -11.66 -9.19
N ALA A 362 28.48 -11.57 -10.15
CA ALA A 362 28.51 -10.46 -11.11
C ALA A 362 27.20 -10.44 -11.92
N GLY A 363 26.34 -9.44 -11.64
CA GLY A 363 25.05 -9.27 -12.31
C GLY A 363 23.93 -8.78 -11.40
N VAL A 364 23.99 -9.07 -10.09
CA VAL A 364 22.95 -8.64 -9.14
C VAL A 364 23.06 -7.13 -8.89
N ARG A 365 22.03 -6.38 -9.29
CA ARG A 365 21.94 -4.92 -9.09
C ARG A 365 21.34 -4.52 -7.74
N ALA A 366 21.09 -5.50 -6.88
CA ALA A 366 20.66 -5.31 -5.51
C ALA A 366 21.83 -5.50 -4.53
N GLU A 367 21.87 -4.65 -3.51
CA GLU A 367 22.69 -4.88 -2.32
C GLU A 367 21.95 -5.81 -1.37
N VAL A 368 22.66 -6.75 -0.73
CA VAL A 368 22.06 -7.73 0.17
C VAL A 368 22.75 -7.80 1.53
N TRP A 369 21.97 -8.10 2.57
CA TRP A 369 22.43 -8.23 3.95
C TRP A 369 21.75 -9.38 4.68
N GLN A 370 22.50 -10.01 5.55
CA GLN A 370 21.95 -10.92 6.54
C GLN A 370 21.89 -10.22 7.88
N VAL A 371 20.71 -10.20 8.50
CA VAL A 371 20.45 -9.56 9.78
C VAL A 371 20.08 -10.64 10.80
N SER A 372 20.57 -10.50 12.03
CA SER A 372 20.17 -11.35 13.15
C SER A 372 20.14 -10.54 14.44
N ALA A 373 19.04 -10.63 15.19
CA ALA A 373 18.84 -9.93 16.46
C ALA A 373 19.07 -8.41 16.38
N GLY A 374 18.71 -7.79 15.25
CA GLY A 374 18.91 -6.35 15.03
C GLY A 374 20.31 -5.92 14.60
N GLU A 375 21.22 -6.87 14.38
CA GLU A 375 22.59 -6.61 13.92
C GLU A 375 22.82 -7.13 12.50
N LEU A 376 23.60 -6.39 11.71
CA LEU A 376 24.09 -6.83 10.41
C LEU A 376 25.17 -7.91 10.60
N ARG A 377 24.90 -9.14 10.17
CA ARG A 377 25.84 -10.27 10.18
C ARG A 377 26.68 -10.35 8.91
N ALA A 378 26.11 -9.96 7.76
CA ALA A 378 26.78 -9.95 6.47
C ALA A 378 26.23 -8.84 5.56
N GLY A 379 27.04 -8.39 4.61
CA GLY A 379 26.72 -7.30 3.66
C GLY A 379 27.51 -6.01 3.93
N THR A 380 27.33 -5.00 3.08
CA THR A 380 28.07 -3.73 3.17
C THR A 380 27.58 -2.90 4.37
N PRO A 381 28.42 -2.58 5.36
CA PRO A 381 27.96 -1.83 6.53
C PRO A 381 27.52 -0.41 6.13
N GLY A 382 26.38 0.03 6.66
CA GLY A 382 25.84 1.36 6.39
C GLY A 382 24.75 1.75 7.37
N ALA A 383 24.63 3.05 7.66
CA ALA A 383 23.66 3.56 8.64
C ALA A 383 22.20 3.21 8.29
N ALA A 384 21.86 3.21 6.99
CA ALA A 384 20.53 2.83 6.50
C ALA A 384 20.25 1.32 6.71
N ALA A 385 21.22 0.46 6.38
CA ALA A 385 21.09 -0.98 6.59
C ALA A 385 21.02 -1.33 8.09
N GLN A 386 21.77 -0.62 8.95
CA GLN A 386 21.69 -0.79 10.40
C GLN A 386 20.35 -0.30 10.97
N GLY A 387 19.83 0.83 10.48
CA GLY A 387 18.49 1.30 10.83
C GLY A 387 17.41 0.28 10.43
N MET A 388 17.56 -0.34 9.27
CA MET A 388 16.67 -1.40 8.81
C MET A 388 16.78 -2.67 9.68
N ALA A 389 17.98 -3.05 10.11
CA ALA A 389 18.18 -4.16 11.03
C ALA A 389 17.41 -3.98 12.35
N THR A 390 17.44 -2.77 12.93
CA THR A 390 16.67 -2.44 14.13
C THR A 390 15.16 -2.54 13.91
N LEU A 391 14.66 -2.10 12.73
CA LEU A 391 13.25 -2.25 12.37
C LEU A 391 12.85 -3.72 12.24
N LEU A 392 13.70 -4.55 11.65
CA LEU A 392 13.45 -5.99 11.50
C LEU A 392 13.42 -6.73 12.84
N ALA A 393 14.15 -6.27 13.85
CA ALA A 393 14.03 -6.80 15.21
C ALA A 393 12.65 -6.53 15.82
N GLN A 394 12.07 -5.34 15.57
CA GLN A 394 10.70 -5.02 15.98
C GLN A 394 9.68 -5.85 15.19
N ALA A 395 9.91 -6.02 13.88
CA ALA A 395 9.07 -6.84 13.03
C ALA A 395 9.04 -8.31 13.49
N ALA A 396 10.18 -8.86 13.92
CA ALA A 396 10.27 -10.20 14.50
C ALA A 396 9.46 -10.33 15.79
N ALA A 397 9.53 -9.33 16.68
CA ALA A 397 8.73 -9.30 17.91
C ALA A 397 7.21 -9.26 17.64
N LEU A 398 6.80 -8.71 16.49
CA LEU A 398 5.41 -8.69 16.02
C LEU A 398 5.00 -9.96 15.24
N GLY A 399 5.91 -10.91 15.04
CA GLY A 399 5.64 -12.14 14.30
C GLY A 399 5.51 -11.95 12.79
N LEU A 400 6.08 -10.87 12.23
CA LEU A 400 6.09 -10.65 10.78
C LEU A 400 7.16 -11.54 10.13
N HIS A 401 6.87 -12.02 8.92
CA HIS A 401 7.77 -12.90 8.16
C HIS A 401 8.28 -12.28 6.85
N ARG A 402 7.65 -11.20 6.39
CA ARG A 402 7.95 -10.52 5.13
C ARG A 402 7.66 -9.03 5.26
N LEU A 403 8.61 -8.20 4.86
CA LEU A 403 8.46 -6.75 4.79
C LEU A 403 8.96 -6.25 3.44
N ASP A 404 8.11 -5.52 2.73
CA ASP A 404 8.43 -4.86 1.47
C ASP A 404 8.20 -3.35 1.69
N MET A 405 9.23 -2.53 1.48
CA MET A 405 9.25 -1.10 1.79
C MET A 405 9.88 -0.34 0.63
N ALA A 406 9.48 0.92 0.43
CA ALA A 406 10.07 1.78 -0.58
C ALA A 406 10.18 3.21 -0.05
N ASP A 407 11.25 3.90 -0.45
CA ASP A 407 11.40 5.34 -0.35
C ASP A 407 11.55 5.95 -1.77
N ASP A 408 11.75 7.27 -1.85
CA ASP A 408 11.85 7.98 -3.14
C ASP A 408 13.09 7.57 -3.98
N THR A 409 14.03 6.83 -3.39
CA THR A 409 15.34 6.52 -3.97
C THR A 409 15.64 5.03 -4.07
N HIS A 410 15.05 4.20 -3.20
CA HIS A 410 15.33 2.78 -3.10
C HIS A 410 14.10 1.99 -2.69
N VAL A 411 14.09 0.74 -3.11
CA VAL A 411 13.18 -0.30 -2.62
C VAL A 411 13.95 -1.26 -1.72
N TRP A 412 13.26 -1.79 -0.71
CA TRP A 412 13.79 -2.71 0.27
C TRP A 412 12.86 -3.89 0.42
N SER A 413 13.42 -5.09 0.51
CA SER A 413 12.65 -6.30 0.77
C SER A 413 13.37 -7.18 1.78
N ALA A 414 12.62 -7.65 2.77
CA ALA A 414 13.11 -8.51 3.82
C ALA A 414 12.26 -9.78 3.96
N ARG A 415 12.95 -10.90 4.23
CA ARG A 415 12.35 -12.22 4.49
C ARG A 415 12.92 -12.79 5.78
N SER A 416 12.06 -13.27 6.65
CA SER A 416 12.48 -13.99 7.85
C SER A 416 13.01 -15.36 7.46
N VAL A 417 14.12 -15.78 8.08
CA VAL A 417 14.74 -17.10 7.91
C VAL A 417 14.37 -18.04 9.07
N GLY A 418 13.45 -17.62 9.94
CA GLY A 418 13.16 -18.27 11.22
C GLY A 418 14.04 -17.75 12.36
N GLY A 419 13.51 -17.79 13.58
CA GLY A 419 14.12 -17.12 14.74
C GLY A 419 14.21 -15.60 14.54
N ASP A 420 15.28 -14.98 15.07
CA ASP A 420 15.55 -13.54 14.92
C ASP A 420 16.32 -13.20 13.63
N GLY A 421 16.38 -14.13 12.67
CA GLY A 421 17.15 -14.02 11.44
C GLY A 421 16.33 -13.47 10.26
N TRP A 422 16.95 -12.57 9.49
CA TRP A 422 16.36 -11.95 8.30
C TRP A 422 17.37 -11.88 7.15
N ARG A 423 16.87 -12.05 5.93
CA ARG A 423 17.56 -11.65 4.69
C ARG A 423 16.95 -10.35 4.22
N LEU A 424 17.80 -9.38 3.88
CA LEU A 424 17.43 -8.04 3.49
C LEU A 424 18.09 -7.73 2.14
N ALA A 425 17.35 -7.13 1.22
CA ALA A 425 17.88 -6.63 -0.05
C ALA A 425 17.42 -5.19 -0.29
N ARG A 426 18.25 -4.44 -1.02
CA ARG A 426 17.98 -3.07 -1.47
C ARG A 426 18.34 -2.92 -2.94
N ALA A 427 17.50 -2.23 -3.69
CA ALA A 427 17.79 -1.84 -5.06
C ALA A 427 17.21 -0.44 -5.37
N SER A 428 17.51 0.10 -6.55
CA SER A 428 16.93 1.37 -7.03
C SER A 428 15.43 1.28 -7.34
N ASP A 429 14.96 0.09 -7.74
CA ASP A 429 13.60 -0.19 -8.17
C ASP A 429 13.25 -1.67 -7.94
N TRP A 430 11.96 -2.00 -7.97
CA TRP A 430 11.47 -3.35 -7.71
C TRP A 430 11.98 -4.38 -8.74
N ASP A 431 12.22 -3.96 -9.97
CA ASP A 431 12.74 -4.84 -11.04
C ASP A 431 14.18 -5.28 -10.72
N SER A 432 15.04 -4.36 -10.31
CA SER A 432 16.41 -4.63 -9.90
C SER A 432 16.48 -5.39 -8.56
N LEU A 433 15.42 -5.33 -7.75
CA LEU A 433 15.30 -6.10 -6.51
C LEU A 433 14.90 -7.55 -6.77
N ASP A 434 14.17 -7.83 -7.86
CA ASP A 434 13.75 -9.18 -8.25
C ASP A 434 14.96 -10.09 -8.57
N ASP A 435 16.07 -9.49 -9.04
CA ASP A 435 17.37 -10.16 -9.19
C ASP A 435 17.87 -10.81 -7.87
N ALA A 436 17.43 -10.30 -6.71
CA ALA A 436 17.74 -10.85 -5.39
C ALA A 436 16.57 -11.66 -4.78
N GLY A 437 15.47 -11.86 -5.50
CA GLY A 437 14.27 -12.56 -5.04
C GLY A 437 14.54 -13.99 -4.59
N THR A 438 15.24 -14.78 -5.42
CA THR A 438 15.66 -16.15 -5.08
C THR A 438 16.51 -16.17 -3.81
N TRP A 439 17.47 -15.25 -3.69
CA TRP A 439 18.33 -15.16 -2.52
C TRP A 439 17.56 -14.75 -1.25
N LEU A 440 16.58 -13.87 -1.36
CA LEU A 440 15.72 -13.50 -0.23
C LEU A 440 14.94 -14.71 0.29
N ASP A 441 14.43 -15.55 -0.59
CA ASP A 441 13.60 -16.69 -0.22
C ASP A 441 14.43 -17.89 0.25
N THR A 442 15.53 -18.25 -0.44
CA THR A 442 16.31 -19.48 -0.16
C THR A 442 17.66 -19.21 0.47
N GLY A 443 18.23 -18.01 0.32
CA GLY A 443 19.62 -17.69 0.68
C GLY A 443 20.64 -18.13 -0.37
N GLU A 444 20.18 -18.65 -1.50
CA GLU A 444 21.00 -19.09 -2.63
C GLU A 444 20.85 -18.11 -3.79
N PHE A 445 21.94 -17.83 -4.50
CA PHE A 445 21.96 -16.99 -5.70
C PHE A 445 21.69 -17.81 -6.96
#